data_AF-E9RX98-F1
#
_entry.id   AF-E9RX98-F1
#
_cell.length_a   1.000
_cell.length_b   1.000
_cell.length_c   1.000
_cell.angle_alpha   90.00
_cell.angle_beta   90.00
_cell.angle_gamma   90.00
#
_symmetry.space_group_name_H-M   'P 1'
#
loop_
_entity.id
_entity.type
_entity.pdbx_description
1 polymer ?
#
loop_
_entity_poly.entity_id
_entity_poly.type
_entity_poly.pdbx_seq_one_letter_code
_entity_poly.pdbx_strand_id
1 'polypeptide(L)'
;MNIEAYDTEALRRLVRLLEYENRLLKDKLKKENIPYEEINPFEEIIENTEEYDLDQGARIVHPMFITEGMAIRFFSMFWGREDVYARRGKNGGYFPQCDNRWDVKSRQMNL
;
A
#
# COMPACT_ATOMS: atom_id res chain seq x y z
N MET A 1 9.57 24.63 -6.09
CA MET A 1 8.19 24.65 -5.55
C MET A 1 8.24 23.94 -4.20
N ASN A 2 7.72 24.53 -3.13
CA ASN A 2 7.67 23.85 -1.83
C ASN A 2 6.43 22.94 -1.78
N ILE A 3 6.58 21.70 -2.23
CA ILE A 3 5.47 20.76 -2.40
C ILE A 3 4.86 20.36 -1.05
N GLU A 4 5.66 20.41 0.02
CA GLU A 4 5.26 20.09 1.40
C GLU A 4 4.27 21.12 2.00
N ALA A 5 4.12 22.28 1.39
CA ALA A 5 3.18 23.31 1.84
C ALA A 5 1.73 23.09 1.36
N TYR A 6 1.49 22.12 0.48
CA TYR A 6 0.18 21.87 -0.12
C TYR A 6 -0.44 20.58 0.42
N ASP A 7 -1.71 20.66 0.82
CA ASP A 7 -2.49 19.47 1.15
C ASP A 7 -2.68 18.57 -0.09
N THR A 8 -2.79 17.27 0.15
CA THR A 8 -3.02 16.20 -0.82
C THR A 8 -4.14 16.52 -1.81
N GLU A 9 -5.24 17.14 -1.35
CA GLU A 9 -6.37 17.48 -2.22
C GLU A 9 -6.09 18.69 -3.12
N ALA A 10 -5.24 19.62 -2.68
CA ALA A 10 -4.77 20.71 -3.53
C ALA A 10 -3.85 20.17 -4.64
N LEU A 11 -2.95 19.24 -4.30
CA LEU A 11 -2.06 18.58 -5.26
C LEU A 11 -2.86 17.78 -6.31
N ARG A 12 -3.85 16.99 -5.89
CA ARG A 12 -4.72 16.24 -6.83
C ARG A 12 -5.44 17.16 -7.82
N ARG A 13 -5.96 18.29 -7.35
CA ARG A 13 -6.61 19.28 -8.23
C ARG A 13 -5.62 19.88 -9.23
N LEU A 14 -4.42 20.22 -8.77
CA LEU A 14 -3.36 20.74 -9.64
C LEU A 14 -2.98 19.74 -10.72
N VAL A 15 -2.79 18.47 -10.36
CA VAL A 15 -2.47 17.40 -11.32
C VAL A 15 -3.55 17.30 -12.40
N ARG A 16 -4.84 17.27 -12.02
CA ARG A 16 -5.95 17.20 -13.00
C ARG A 16 -5.98 18.39 -13.96
N LEU A 17 -5.68 19.59 -13.47
CA LEU A 17 -5.61 20.80 -14.31
C LEU A 17 -4.47 20.68 -15.32
N LEU A 18 -3.28 20.29 -14.87
CA LEU A 18 -2.12 20.10 -15.72
C LEU A 18 -2.34 18.99 -16.76
N GLU A 19 -2.96 17.87 -16.38
CA GLU A 19 -3.34 16.80 -17.31
C GLU A 19 -4.30 17.29 -18.40
N TYR A 20 -5.29 18.10 -18.02
CA TYR A 20 -6.25 18.68 -18.96
C TYR A 20 -5.57 19.64 -19.94
N GLU A 21 -4.74 20.55 -19.44
CA GLU A 21 -3.97 21.48 -20.27
C GLU A 21 -3.02 20.74 -21.22
N ASN A 22 -2.31 19.74 -20.71
CA ASN A 22 -1.38 18.93 -21.51
C ASN A 22 -2.12 18.22 -22.65
N ARG A 23 -3.31 17.67 -22.39
CA ARG A 23 -4.16 17.07 -23.43
C ARG A 23 -4.53 18.08 -24.51
N LEU A 24 -4.99 19.28 -24.13
CA LEU A 24 -5.34 20.32 -25.11
C LEU A 24 -4.13 20.79 -25.93
N LEU A 25 -2.94 20.85 -25.31
CA LEU A 25 -1.71 21.19 -26.01
C LEU A 25 -1.33 20.10 -27.02
N LYS A 26 -1.39 18.82 -26.63
CA LYS A 26 -1.14 17.69 -27.54
C LYS A 26 -2.10 17.69 -28.73
N ASP A 27 -3.38 17.96 -28.52
CA ASP A 27 -4.36 18.06 -29.62
C ASP A 27 -4.04 19.18 -30.61
N LYS A 28 -3.55 20.33 -30.12
CA LYS A 28 -3.09 21.43 -30.98
C LYS A 28 -1.83 21.04 -31.76
N LEU A 29 -0.86 20.39 -31.13
CA LEU A 29 0.35 19.92 -31.80
C LEU A 29 0.04 18.91 -32.91
N LYS A 30 -0.88 17.96 -32.65
CA LYS A 30 -1.38 17.03 -33.68
C LYS A 30 -2.01 17.75 -34.86
N LYS A 31 -2.84 18.76 -34.59
CA LYS A 31 -3.51 19.54 -35.64
C LYS A 31 -2.52 20.28 -36.54
N GLU A 32 -1.47 20.85 -35.98
CA GLU A 32 -0.43 21.57 -36.71
C GLU A 32 0.69 20.64 -37.24
N ASN A 33 0.53 19.31 -37.09
CA ASN A 33 1.51 18.30 -37.48
C ASN A 33 2.92 18.53 -36.89
N ILE A 34 2.97 19.02 -35.65
CA ILE A 34 4.21 19.24 -34.90
C ILE A 34 4.50 17.98 -34.08
N PRO A 35 5.66 17.31 -34.29
CA PRO A 35 6.02 16.12 -33.52
C PRO A 35 6.27 16.47 -32.05
N TYR A 36 5.87 15.58 -31.15
CA TYR A 36 6.12 15.68 -29.71
C TYR A 36 6.36 14.29 -29.12
N GLU A 37 7.05 14.23 -27.98
CA GLU A 37 7.36 12.98 -27.29
C GLU A 37 6.16 12.52 -26.43
N GLU A 38 5.75 11.26 -26.61
CA GLU A 38 4.74 10.62 -25.76
C GLU A 38 5.43 9.91 -24.60
N ILE A 39 5.50 10.59 -23.47
CA ILE A 39 5.96 10.01 -22.20
C ILE A 39 4.73 9.47 -21.48
N ASN A 40 4.70 8.17 -21.22
CA ASN A 40 3.74 7.53 -20.34
C ASN A 40 4.40 7.35 -18.96
N PRO A 41 4.04 8.13 -17.93
CA PRO A 41 4.67 8.05 -16.60
C PRO A 41 4.50 6.70 -15.90
N PHE A 42 3.58 5.86 -16.39
CA PHE A 42 3.30 4.52 -15.86
C PHE A 42 3.85 3.40 -16.74
N GLU A 43 4.48 3.72 -17.88
CA GLU A 43 5.41 2.80 -18.51
C GLU A 43 6.67 2.78 -17.65
N GLU A 44 6.60 2.03 -16.55
CA GLU A 44 7.82 1.51 -15.94
C GLU A 44 8.54 0.75 -17.05
N ILE A 45 9.68 1.27 -17.48
CA ILE A 45 10.66 0.44 -18.17
C ILE A 45 11.05 -0.59 -17.13
N ILE A 46 10.44 -1.78 -17.20
CA ILE A 46 10.85 -2.93 -16.40
C ILE A 46 12.21 -3.37 -16.97
N GLU A 47 13.25 -2.56 -16.73
CA GLU A 47 14.64 -2.86 -17.09
C GLU A 47 15.12 -4.12 -16.35
N ASN A 48 14.43 -4.48 -15.26
CA ASN A 48 14.66 -5.68 -14.51
C ASN A 48 13.51 -6.68 -14.70
N THR A 49 13.31 -7.11 -15.95
CA THR A 49 12.61 -8.38 -16.18
C THR A 49 13.62 -9.46 -15.82
N GLU A 50 13.76 -9.74 -14.51
CA GLU A 50 14.49 -10.95 -14.10
C GLU A 50 13.92 -12.10 -14.93
N GLU A 51 14.79 -12.76 -15.68
CA GLU A 51 14.39 -13.89 -16.50
C GLU A 51 13.65 -14.89 -15.61
N TYR A 52 12.48 -15.34 -16.06
CA TYR A 52 11.66 -16.25 -15.28
C TYR A 52 12.45 -17.53 -14.96
N ASP A 53 12.84 -17.63 -13.69
CA ASP A 53 13.64 -18.72 -13.17
C ASP A 53 12.71 -19.87 -12.77
N LEU A 54 12.78 -20.97 -13.52
CA LEU A 54 12.02 -22.19 -13.25
C LEU A 54 12.33 -22.78 -11.87
N ASP A 55 13.52 -22.52 -11.32
CA ASP A 55 13.94 -22.98 -10.00
C ASP A 55 14.12 -21.79 -9.03
N GLN A 56 13.15 -20.88 -9.01
CA GLN A 56 13.10 -19.78 -8.05
C GLN A 56 13.24 -20.27 -6.58
N GLY A 57 12.87 -21.53 -6.32
CA GLY A 57 13.01 -22.20 -5.03
C GLY A 57 14.46 -22.41 -4.58
N ALA A 58 15.43 -22.51 -5.51
CA ALA A 58 16.86 -22.60 -5.18
C ALA A 58 17.39 -21.37 -4.43
N ARG A 59 16.71 -20.22 -4.54
CA ARG A 59 17.05 -18.98 -3.81
C ARG A 59 16.75 -19.10 -2.31
N ILE A 60 15.98 -20.10 -1.88
CA ILE A 60 15.72 -20.39 -0.47
C ILE A 60 16.97 -21.07 0.09
N VAL A 61 17.94 -20.25 0.50
CA VAL A 61 19.12 -20.72 1.23
C VAL A 61 18.64 -21.20 2.59
N HIS A 62 18.54 -22.54 2.75
CA HIS A 62 18.37 -23.33 3.98
C HIS A 62 17.73 -22.62 5.20
N PRO A 63 16.67 -23.23 5.77
CA PRO A 63 16.60 -24.68 5.98
C PRO A 63 15.70 -25.40 4.96
N MET A 64 16.07 -26.65 4.61
CA MET A 64 15.32 -27.55 3.72
C MET A 64 13.89 -27.86 4.18
N PHE A 65 13.58 -27.60 5.44
CA PHE A 65 12.30 -27.85 6.07
C PHE A 65 11.95 -26.69 7.00
N ILE A 66 10.66 -26.42 7.13
CA ILE A 66 10.16 -25.43 8.09
C ILE A 66 10.49 -25.96 9.49
N THR A 67 11.32 -25.22 10.23
CA THR A 67 11.60 -25.53 11.64
C THR A 67 10.46 -25.07 12.53
N GLU A 68 10.31 -25.69 13.71
CA GLU A 68 9.32 -25.28 14.70
C GLU A 68 9.46 -23.79 15.08
N GLY A 69 10.68 -23.29 15.23
CA GLY A 69 10.94 -21.86 15.50
C GLY A 69 10.50 -20.93 14.36
N MET A 70 10.66 -21.35 13.10
CA MET A 70 10.15 -20.61 11.94
C MET A 70 8.62 -20.59 11.92
N ALA A 71 7.99 -21.73 12.21
CA ALA A 71 6.54 -21.85 12.30
C ALA A 71 6.00 -20.94 13.42
N ILE A 72 6.57 -21.01 14.63
CA ILE A 72 6.19 -20.14 15.75
C ILE A 72 6.33 -18.67 15.37
N ARG A 73 7.46 -18.27 14.77
CA ARG A 73 7.68 -16.88 14.35
C ARG A 73 6.67 -16.44 13.29
N PHE A 74 6.41 -17.27 12.29
CA PHE A 74 5.39 -16.99 11.26
C PHE A 74 4.01 -16.85 11.88
N PHE A 75 3.57 -17.82 12.68
CA PHE A 75 2.26 -17.77 13.34
C PHE A 75 2.15 -16.62 14.34
N SER A 76 3.23 -16.23 15.02
CA SER A 76 3.24 -15.07 15.93
C SER A 76 2.94 -13.73 15.23
N MET A 77 3.21 -13.60 13.92
CA MET A 77 2.83 -12.42 13.15
C MET A 77 1.31 -12.32 12.98
N PHE A 78 0.62 -13.46 13.03
CA PHE A 78 -0.83 -13.58 12.94
C PHE A 78 -1.49 -13.81 14.30
N TRP A 79 -0.70 -14.02 15.35
CA TRP A 79 -1.13 -13.85 16.73
C TRP A 79 -1.30 -12.35 16.92
N GLY A 80 -2.45 -11.84 16.47
CA GLY A 80 -3.01 -10.63 17.03
C GLY A 80 -3.09 -10.78 18.55
N ARG A 81 -3.44 -9.70 19.27
CA ARG A 81 -3.63 -9.85 20.71
C ARG A 81 -4.71 -10.92 20.96
N GLU A 82 -4.40 -11.91 21.78
CA GLU A 82 -5.33 -13.01 22.10
C GLU A 82 -6.61 -12.50 22.77
N ASP A 83 -6.53 -11.33 23.39
CA ASP A 83 -7.68 -10.67 24.00
C ASP A 83 -8.55 -9.92 22.97
N VAL A 84 -8.15 -9.84 21.70
CA VAL A 84 -8.96 -9.23 20.63
C VAL A 84 -9.76 -10.31 19.91
N TYR A 85 -11.08 -10.27 20.05
CA TYR A 85 -11.99 -11.22 19.44
C TYR A 85 -13.16 -10.51 18.74
N ALA A 86 -13.71 -11.11 17.69
CA ALA A 86 -14.84 -10.55 16.97
C ALA A 86 -16.17 -10.98 17.60
N ARG A 87 -16.96 -10.02 18.13
CA ARG A 87 -18.30 -10.29 18.65
C ARG A 87 -19.35 -9.98 17.60
N ARG A 88 -20.29 -10.91 17.38
CA ARG A 88 -21.39 -10.72 16.43
C ARG A 88 -22.46 -9.78 17.01
N GLY A 89 -22.87 -8.78 16.22
CA GLY A 89 -23.95 -7.87 16.57
C GLY A 89 -25.35 -8.51 16.44
N LYS A 90 -26.33 -7.96 17.16
CA LYS A 90 -27.74 -8.41 17.11
C LYS A 90 -28.34 -8.32 15.69
N ASN A 91 -27.94 -7.31 14.93
CA ASN A 91 -28.41 -7.07 13.56
C ASN A 91 -27.40 -7.55 12.49
N GLY A 92 -26.47 -8.44 12.85
CA GLY A 92 -25.36 -8.86 11.97
C GLY A 92 -24.09 -8.02 12.16
N GLY A 93 -23.05 -8.37 11.42
CA GLY A 93 -21.71 -7.78 11.52
C GLY A 93 -20.86 -8.35 12.66
N TYR A 94 -19.54 -8.21 12.53
CA TYR A 94 -18.54 -8.62 13.51
C TYR A 94 -17.78 -7.37 13.98
N PHE A 95 -17.70 -7.17 15.30
CA PHE A 95 -17.06 -6.00 15.90
C PHE A 95 -15.90 -6.46 16.79
N PRO A 96 -14.68 -5.93 16.59
CA PRO A 96 -13.55 -6.27 17.45
C PRO A 96 -13.85 -5.83 18.88
N GLN A 97 -13.81 -6.78 19.80
CA GLN A 97 -13.84 -6.61 21.24
C GLN A 97 -12.45 -6.86 21.77
N CYS A 98 -12.12 -6.24 22.89
CA CYS A 98 -10.82 -6.37 23.50
C CYS A 98 -10.93 -6.04 24.99
N ASP A 99 -10.45 -6.95 25.84
CA ASP A 99 -10.58 -6.81 27.30
C ASP A 99 -9.67 -5.70 27.84
N ASN A 100 -8.46 -5.55 27.28
CA ASN A 100 -7.55 -4.44 27.59
C ASN A 100 -7.75 -3.26 26.62
N ARG A 101 -8.99 -2.88 26.34
CA ARG A 101 -9.28 -1.72 25.49
C ARG A 101 -8.91 -0.46 26.26
N TRP A 102 -8.07 0.39 25.66
CA TRP A 102 -7.69 1.67 26.25
C TRP A 102 -8.88 2.64 26.19
N ASP A 103 -9.76 2.57 27.18
CA ASP A 103 -10.83 3.53 27.37
C ASP A 103 -10.32 4.71 28.20
N VAL A 104 -10.84 5.92 28.00
CA VAL A 104 -10.39 7.16 28.69
C VAL A 104 -10.36 7.02 30.23
N LYS A 105 -11.14 6.11 30.81
CA LYS A 105 -11.16 5.79 32.25
C LYS A 105 -9.94 5.01 32.76
N SER A 106 -9.20 4.32 31.89
CA SER A 106 -8.03 3.50 32.25
C SER A 106 -6.75 4.30 32.52
N ARG A 107 -6.80 5.65 32.47
CA ARG A 107 -5.70 6.55 32.89
C ARG A 107 -5.52 6.68 34.40
N GLN A 108 -6.43 6.13 35.21
CA GLN A 108 -6.32 6.16 36.67
C GLN A 108 -6.02 4.76 37.21
N MET A 109 -4.85 4.22 36.92
CA MET A 109 -4.25 3.23 37.80
C MET A 109 -2.74 3.21 37.64
N ASN A 110 -2.09 3.58 38.75
CA ASN A 110 -0.69 3.36 39.14
C ASN A 110 0.37 4.31 38.56
N LEU A 111 0.46 5.50 39.19
CA LEU A 111 1.74 6.01 39.69
C LEU A 111 1.88 5.55 41.15
#